data_AF-A0A523EH18-F1
#
_entry.id   AF-A0A523EH18-F1
#
_cell.length_a   1.000
_cell.length_b   1.000
_cell.length_c   1.000
_cell.angle_alpha   90.00
_cell.angle_beta   90.00
_cell.angle_gamma   90.00
#
_symmetry.space_group_name_H-M   'P 1'
#
loop_
_entity.id
_entity.type
_entity.pdbx_description
1 polymer ?
#
loop_
_entity_poly.entity_id
_entity_poly.type
_entity_poly.pdbx_seq_one_letter_code
_entity_poly.pdbx_strand_id
1 'polypeptide(L)'
;MKDLALAWRVLWRSRSTPALVLTLGLGMGALSAMFSVLDGVLLKPLPYLEPDRLVTVWRLPKTSFSPADYLDVAEMNQVFDSITAYSGDNFGLVHAGGEPQRVFGARTTTSFFDVMGAPPLIGRTYGEDDRYDGRVVVFRHDVWETIFGRDPDVIGRTVRLNDEPYVVIGVMPPEFTAVRARLWTPSEGRVPAAPIDVEGDIASNRRLSYLRLIGRLRPDATLSGAQADADRIGEHLKGALASRGENFGLLVEPMHETLVGAARQPLWMLFGASTLLLMITCANVAGMLIGRGVQRRRELAIGYNSHTDTARSLPTAYRYDIVESRNLRLVGMCEQSPGSLEAIALHESS
;
A
#
# COMPACT_ATOMS: atom_id res chain seq x y z
N MET A 1 -5.95 43.72 -1.94
CA MET A 1 -4.93 43.56 -0.88
C MET A 1 -5.36 44.12 0.49
N LYS A 2 -5.99 45.30 0.59
CA LYS A 2 -6.42 45.86 1.89
C LYS A 2 -7.48 45.02 2.62
N ASP A 3 -8.39 44.37 1.90
CA ASP A 3 -9.42 43.52 2.50
C ASP A 3 -8.88 42.22 3.09
N LEU A 4 -7.85 41.63 2.47
CA LEU A 4 -7.12 40.46 2.99
C LEU A 4 -6.39 40.78 4.31
N ALA A 5 -5.74 41.95 4.39
CA ALA A 5 -5.07 42.39 5.61
C ALA A 5 -6.05 42.73 6.73
N LEU A 6 -7.22 43.25 6.39
CA LEU A 6 -8.29 43.53 7.37
C LEU A 6 -8.93 42.24 7.88
N ALA A 7 -9.25 41.31 6.98
CA ALA A 7 -9.77 39.98 7.32
C ALA A 7 -8.79 39.22 8.23
N TRP A 8 -7.50 39.24 7.90
CA TRP A 8 -6.44 38.62 8.71
C TRP A 8 -6.35 39.21 10.13
N ARG A 9 -6.39 40.55 10.25
CA ARG A 9 -6.40 41.22 11.57
C ARG A 9 -7.64 40.90 12.40
N VAL A 10 -8.81 40.84 11.79
CA VAL A 10 -10.06 40.48 12.49
C VAL A 10 -10.02 39.02 12.93
N LEU A 11 -9.52 38.12 12.09
CA LEU A 11 -9.38 36.69 12.38
C LEU A 11 -8.50 36.44 13.62
N TRP A 12 -7.33 37.08 13.67
CA TRP A 12 -6.35 36.92 14.75
C TRP A 12 -6.69 37.69 16.03
N ARG A 13 -7.57 38.69 15.96
CA ARG A 13 -8.00 39.45 17.14
C ARG A 13 -8.99 38.68 18.00
N SER A 14 -9.71 37.71 17.43
CA SER A 14 -10.55 36.77 18.18
C SER A 14 -9.74 35.59 18.71
N ARG A 15 -9.59 35.47 20.04
CA ARG A 15 -8.77 34.44 20.73
C ARG A 15 -9.14 32.99 20.36
N SER A 16 -10.36 32.79 19.88
CA SER A 16 -10.96 31.47 19.64
C SER A 16 -11.01 31.02 18.18
N THR A 17 -10.75 31.91 17.22
CA THR A 17 -10.74 31.53 15.78
C THR A 17 -9.49 30.75 15.38
N PRO A 18 -8.28 31.09 15.87
CA PRO A 18 -7.10 30.27 15.65
C PRO A 18 -7.29 28.83 16.17
N ALA A 19 -7.88 28.68 17.36
CA ALA A 19 -8.19 27.37 17.93
C ALA A 19 -9.16 26.57 17.04
N LEU A 20 -10.20 27.21 16.50
CA LEU A 20 -11.18 26.56 15.62
C LEU A 20 -10.54 26.02 14.33
N VAL A 21 -9.73 26.86 13.66
CA VAL A 21 -9.03 26.51 12.42
C VAL A 21 -8.03 25.39 12.69
N LEU A 22 -7.31 25.45 13.82
CA LEU A 22 -6.32 24.45 14.18
C LEU A 22 -6.95 23.09 14.49
N THR A 23 -8.07 23.06 15.23
CA THR A 23 -8.79 21.80 15.51
C THR A 23 -9.38 21.18 14.24
N LEU A 24 -10.02 21.99 13.37
CA LEU A 24 -10.53 21.50 12.08
C LEU A 24 -9.40 21.01 11.18
N GLY A 25 -8.31 21.76 11.09
CA GLY A 25 -7.12 21.39 10.31
C GLY A 25 -6.51 20.07 10.78
N LEU A 26 -6.40 19.87 12.10
CA LEU A 26 -5.94 18.60 12.66
C LEU A 26 -6.88 17.44 12.34
N GLY A 27 -8.20 17.64 12.45
CA GLY A 27 -9.19 16.61 12.11
C GLY A 27 -9.15 16.21 10.64
N MET A 28 -9.13 17.20 9.74
CA MET A 28 -9.04 16.97 8.29
C MET A 28 -7.70 16.34 7.90
N GLY A 29 -6.61 16.79 8.51
CA GLY A 29 -5.27 16.23 8.28
C GLY A 29 -5.17 14.76 8.72
N ALA A 30 -5.73 14.43 9.90
CA ALA A 30 -5.76 13.05 10.38
C ALA A 30 -6.58 12.12 9.47
N LEU A 31 -7.77 12.56 9.02
CA LEU A 31 -8.59 11.77 8.10
C LEU A 31 -7.89 11.60 6.73
N SER A 32 -7.28 12.66 6.19
CA SER A 32 -6.57 12.62 4.91
C SER A 32 -5.33 11.73 4.96
N ALA A 33 -4.57 11.76 6.05
CA ALA A 33 -3.44 10.87 6.28
C ALA A 33 -3.90 9.40 6.35
N MET A 34 -4.99 9.12 7.06
CA MET A 34 -5.54 7.76 7.15
C MET A 34 -6.08 7.26 5.80
N PHE A 35 -6.75 8.14 5.04
CA PHE A 35 -7.17 7.82 3.68
C PHE A 35 -5.98 7.50 2.78
N SER A 36 -4.88 8.25 2.88
CA SER A 36 -3.65 7.98 2.11
C SER A 36 -3.05 6.61 2.45
N VAL A 37 -3.10 6.20 3.72
CA VAL A 37 -2.68 4.85 4.14
C VAL A 37 -3.63 3.78 3.60
N LEU A 38 -4.95 3.98 3.70
CA LEU A 38 -5.93 3.05 3.13
C LEU A 38 -5.76 2.90 1.61
N ASP A 39 -5.61 4.01 0.90
CA ASP A 39 -5.45 4.02 -0.54
C ASP A 39 -4.17 3.30 -0.94
N GLY A 40 -3.04 3.67 -0.34
CA GLY A 40 -1.74 3.08 -0.64
C GLY A 40 -1.59 1.61 -0.24
N VAL A 41 -2.36 1.12 0.74
CA VAL A 41 -2.25 -0.26 1.25
C VAL A 41 -3.37 -1.16 0.75
N LEU A 42 -4.63 -0.71 0.68
CA LEU A 42 -5.79 -1.57 0.39
C LEU A 42 -6.38 -1.37 -1.00
N LEU A 43 -6.24 -0.18 -1.60
CA LEU A 43 -6.96 0.17 -2.84
C LEU A 43 -6.03 0.19 -4.06
N LYS A 44 -4.76 0.55 -3.86
CA LYS A 44 -3.80 0.63 -4.96
C LYS A 44 -3.46 -0.79 -5.46
N PRO A 45 -3.64 -1.08 -6.76
CA PRO A 45 -3.27 -2.37 -7.31
C PRO A 45 -1.77 -2.60 -7.15
N LEU A 46 -1.39 -3.88 -7.01
CA LEU A 46 0.01 -4.24 -6.94
C LEU A 46 0.74 -3.77 -8.21
N PRO A 47 1.96 -3.21 -8.10
CA PRO A 47 2.73 -2.66 -9.23
C PRO A 47 3.41 -3.79 -10.03
N TYR A 48 2.65 -4.83 -10.35
CA TYR A 48 3.08 -6.01 -11.09
C TYR A 48 2.24 -6.12 -12.37
N LEU A 49 2.79 -6.75 -13.41
CA LEU A 49 2.04 -6.99 -14.63
C LEU A 49 0.85 -7.91 -14.34
N GLU A 50 -0.36 -7.45 -14.68
CA GLU A 50 -1.64 -8.18 -14.50
C GLU A 50 -1.79 -8.75 -13.07
N PRO A 51 -1.90 -7.89 -12.05
CA PRO A 51 -1.85 -8.30 -10.65
C PRO A 51 -3.00 -9.23 -10.25
N ASP A 52 -4.13 -9.17 -10.95
CA ASP A 52 -5.30 -10.04 -10.72
C ASP A 52 -5.04 -11.51 -11.08
N ARG A 53 -4.01 -11.79 -11.89
CA ARG A 53 -3.58 -13.16 -12.24
C ARG A 53 -2.62 -13.75 -11.22
N LEU A 54 -2.11 -12.96 -10.27
CA LEU A 54 -1.18 -13.43 -9.25
C LEU A 54 -1.92 -14.02 -8.06
N VAL A 55 -1.58 -15.26 -7.73
CA VAL A 55 -2.15 -15.98 -6.60
C VAL A 55 -1.07 -16.56 -5.71
N THR A 56 -1.34 -16.59 -4.40
CA THR A 56 -0.56 -17.35 -3.44
C THR A 56 -1.20 -18.73 -3.28
N VAL A 57 -0.39 -19.78 -3.34
CA VAL A 57 -0.83 -21.13 -3.06
C VAL A 57 -0.40 -21.50 -1.64
N TRP A 58 -1.35 -21.92 -0.82
CA TRP A 58 -1.16 -22.33 0.56
C TRP A 58 -1.38 -23.82 0.72
N ARG A 59 -0.54 -24.46 1.53
CA ARG A 59 -0.79 -25.80 2.04
C ARG A 59 -1.68 -25.69 3.27
N LEU A 60 -2.75 -26.47 3.37
CA LEU A 60 -3.63 -26.53 4.53
C LEU A 60 -3.18 -27.61 5.52
N PRO A 61 -3.26 -27.34 6.84
CA PRO A 61 -3.54 -26.02 7.46
C PRO A 61 -2.46 -25.00 7.07
N LYS A 62 -2.83 -23.71 6.86
CA LYS A 62 -1.99 -22.67 6.22
C LYS A 62 -0.53 -22.71 6.69
N THR A 63 0.31 -23.36 5.90
CA THR A 63 1.72 -23.64 6.20
C THR A 63 2.57 -23.65 4.93
N SER A 64 3.88 -23.81 5.10
CA SER A 64 4.85 -23.89 4.02
C SER A 64 4.83 -25.26 3.34
N PHE A 65 5.31 -25.30 2.11
CA PHE A 65 5.46 -26.52 1.32
C PHE A 65 6.82 -27.16 1.59
N SER A 66 6.84 -28.49 1.50
CA SER A 66 8.11 -29.20 1.33
C SER A 66 8.55 -29.15 -0.14
N PRO A 67 9.86 -29.29 -0.42
CA PRO A 67 10.39 -29.34 -1.79
C PRO A 67 9.65 -30.30 -2.71
N ALA A 68 9.41 -31.53 -2.26
CA ALA A 68 8.73 -32.53 -3.08
C ALA A 68 7.25 -32.19 -3.29
N ASP A 69 6.54 -31.63 -2.28
CA ASP A 69 5.16 -31.19 -2.48
C ASP A 69 5.08 -30.03 -3.49
N TYR A 70 6.04 -29.11 -3.48
CA TYR A 70 6.14 -28.05 -4.48
C TYR A 70 6.33 -28.63 -5.89
N LEU A 71 7.24 -29.61 -6.05
CA LEU A 71 7.50 -30.24 -7.35
C LEU A 71 6.26 -30.96 -7.88
N ASP A 72 5.53 -31.68 -7.02
CA ASP A 72 4.27 -32.33 -7.43
C ASP A 72 3.24 -31.29 -7.86
N VAL A 73 3.07 -30.20 -7.09
CA VAL A 73 2.14 -29.12 -7.47
C VAL A 73 2.56 -28.50 -8.79
N ALA A 74 3.86 -28.24 -8.99
CA ALA A 74 4.38 -27.67 -10.23
C ALA A 74 4.17 -28.59 -11.44
N GLU A 75 4.33 -29.90 -11.28
CA GLU A 75 4.15 -30.89 -12.35
C GLU A 75 2.67 -31.15 -12.67
N MET A 76 1.82 -31.17 -11.65
CA MET A 76 0.41 -31.53 -11.80
C MET A 76 -0.49 -30.33 -12.15
N ASN A 77 -0.01 -29.09 -12.06
CA ASN A 77 -0.83 -27.91 -12.32
C ASN A 77 -1.29 -27.82 -13.80
N GLN A 78 -2.52 -27.33 -14.00
CA GLN A 78 -3.08 -27.10 -15.36
C GLN A 78 -3.56 -25.65 -15.58
N VAL A 79 -3.66 -24.89 -14.50
CA VAL A 79 -4.28 -23.56 -14.44
C VAL A 79 -3.27 -22.42 -14.35
N PHE A 80 -2.03 -22.71 -13.94
CA PHE A 80 -0.97 -21.72 -13.86
C PHE A 80 -0.16 -21.73 -15.15
N ASP A 81 0.08 -20.54 -15.68
CA ASP A 81 1.02 -20.32 -16.76
C ASP A 81 2.45 -20.55 -16.26
N SER A 82 2.72 -20.13 -15.03
CA SER A 82 3.97 -20.35 -14.33
C SER A 82 3.76 -20.37 -12.82
N ILE A 83 4.62 -21.13 -12.13
CA ILE A 83 4.67 -21.20 -10.67
C ILE A 83 6.11 -21.01 -10.19
N THR A 84 6.27 -20.26 -9.10
CA THR A 84 7.56 -20.04 -8.45
C THR A 84 7.47 -20.42 -6.99
N ALA A 85 8.56 -20.99 -6.47
CA ALA A 85 8.75 -21.20 -5.05
C ALA A 85 9.81 -20.23 -4.52
N TYR A 86 9.62 -19.80 -3.28
CA TYR A 86 10.62 -18.99 -2.58
C TYR A 86 10.74 -19.38 -1.10
N SER A 87 11.93 -19.17 -0.55
CA SER A 87 12.21 -19.20 0.88
C SER A 87 12.77 -17.84 1.30
N GLY A 88 12.35 -17.36 2.47
CA GLY A 88 12.87 -16.11 3.03
C GLY A 88 14.08 -16.40 3.90
N ASP A 89 15.12 -15.58 3.78
CA ASP A 89 16.39 -15.79 4.48
C ASP A 89 17.01 -14.46 4.92
N ASN A 90 17.87 -14.49 5.94
CA ASN A 90 18.68 -13.35 6.33
C ASN A 90 20.10 -13.51 5.78
N PHE A 91 20.53 -12.54 4.99
CA PHE A 91 21.87 -12.51 4.44
C PHE A 91 22.72 -11.47 5.16
N GLY A 92 23.93 -11.83 5.54
CA GLY A 92 25.02 -10.90 5.82
C GLY A 92 25.59 -10.40 4.50
N LEU A 93 25.21 -9.19 4.10
CA LEU A 93 25.71 -8.51 2.90
C LEU A 93 26.96 -7.72 3.27
N VAL A 94 28.06 -8.00 2.57
CA VAL A 94 29.31 -7.24 2.65
C VAL A 94 29.66 -6.71 1.27
N HIS A 95 29.85 -5.40 1.16
CA HIS A 95 30.29 -4.72 -0.06
C HIS A 95 31.65 -4.06 0.15
N ALA A 96 32.61 -4.32 -0.74
CA ALA A 96 33.88 -3.58 -0.90
C ALA A 96 34.62 -3.20 0.41
N GLY A 97 34.70 -4.12 1.38
CA GLY A 97 35.39 -3.87 2.66
C GLY A 97 34.61 -2.99 3.66
N GLY A 98 33.33 -2.71 3.38
CA GLY A 98 32.40 -2.09 4.31
C GLY A 98 31.90 -3.05 5.38
N GLU A 99 31.21 -2.50 6.39
CA GLU A 99 30.65 -3.27 7.49
C GLU A 99 29.56 -4.26 7.03
N PRO A 100 29.51 -5.48 7.60
CA PRO A 100 28.44 -6.43 7.31
C PRO A 100 27.06 -5.88 7.68
N GLN A 101 26.13 -5.88 6.72
CA GLN A 101 24.75 -5.50 6.94
C GLN A 101 23.83 -6.71 6.85
N ARG A 102 22.97 -6.88 7.85
CA ARG A 102 21.94 -7.91 7.81
C ARG A 102 20.77 -7.45 6.95
N VAL A 103 20.51 -8.18 5.88
CA VAL A 103 19.48 -7.86 4.90
C VAL A 103 18.56 -9.07 4.74
N PHE A 104 17.25 -8.85 4.91
CA PHE A 104 16.26 -9.89 4.63
C PHE A 104 16.12 -10.05 3.11
N GLY A 105 16.41 -11.25 2.61
CA GLY A 105 16.33 -11.60 1.20
C GLY A 105 15.45 -12.81 0.95
N ALA A 106 15.35 -13.21 -0.30
CA ALA A 106 14.68 -14.43 -0.69
C ALA A 106 15.55 -15.26 -1.65
N ARG A 107 15.57 -16.57 -1.41
CA ARG A 107 16.02 -17.55 -2.40
C ARG A 107 14.79 -17.97 -3.18
N THR A 108 14.85 -17.92 -4.51
CA THR A 108 13.68 -18.22 -5.34
C THR A 108 14.04 -19.17 -6.46
N THR A 109 13.03 -19.77 -7.09
CA THR A 109 13.23 -20.41 -8.39
C THR A 109 13.59 -19.36 -9.44
N THR A 110 14.23 -19.80 -10.52
CA THR A 110 14.60 -19.00 -11.68
C THR A 110 13.41 -18.31 -12.35
N SER A 111 12.23 -18.92 -12.30
CA SER A 111 10.96 -18.38 -12.83
C SER A 111 10.37 -17.20 -12.03
N PHE A 112 10.97 -16.79 -10.90
CA PHE A 112 10.35 -15.84 -9.98
C PHE A 112 10.01 -14.49 -10.62
N PHE A 113 10.96 -13.89 -11.34
CA PHE A 113 10.73 -12.57 -11.95
C PHE A 113 9.75 -12.62 -13.11
N ASP A 114 9.73 -13.72 -13.88
CA ASP A 114 8.75 -13.94 -14.96
C ASP A 114 7.34 -14.08 -14.38
N VAL A 115 7.20 -14.85 -13.28
CA VAL A 115 5.93 -14.95 -12.55
C VAL A 115 5.51 -13.58 -12.04
N MET A 116 6.41 -12.78 -11.45
CA MET A 116 6.06 -11.46 -10.94
C MET A 116 5.78 -10.43 -12.07
N GLY A 117 6.36 -10.62 -13.26
CA GLY A 117 6.14 -9.75 -14.42
C GLY A 117 6.58 -8.31 -14.20
N ALA A 118 7.68 -8.09 -13.48
CA ALA A 118 8.21 -6.75 -13.21
C ALA A 118 9.61 -6.61 -13.83
N PRO A 119 9.86 -5.63 -14.70
CA PRO A 119 11.18 -5.38 -15.25
C PRO A 119 12.11 -4.73 -14.20
N PRO A 120 13.43 -4.96 -14.28
CA PRO A 120 14.39 -4.26 -13.45
C PRO A 120 14.52 -2.79 -13.88
N LEU A 121 14.92 -1.94 -12.93
CA LEU A 121 15.23 -0.53 -13.16
C LEU A 121 16.56 -0.36 -13.92
N ILE A 122 17.58 -1.12 -13.49
CA ILE A 122 18.90 -1.20 -14.15
C ILE A 122 19.38 -2.66 -14.18
N GLY A 123 20.14 -3.02 -15.22
CA GLY A 123 20.65 -4.38 -15.41
C GLY A 123 19.58 -5.35 -15.91
N ARG A 124 19.62 -6.59 -15.43
CA ARG A 124 18.69 -7.67 -15.78
C ARG A 124 18.25 -8.48 -14.56
N THR A 125 17.16 -9.21 -14.70
CA THR A 125 16.80 -10.29 -13.77
C THR A 125 17.50 -11.59 -14.15
N TYR A 126 17.51 -12.57 -13.25
CA TYR A 126 17.94 -13.94 -13.58
C TYR A 126 16.80 -14.75 -14.20
N GLY A 127 17.16 -15.79 -14.94
CA GLY A 127 16.23 -16.76 -15.55
C GLY A 127 16.80 -18.19 -15.52
N GLU A 128 16.28 -19.06 -16.38
CA GLU A 128 16.70 -20.47 -16.45
C GLU A 128 18.20 -20.65 -16.72
N ASP A 129 18.80 -19.77 -17.53
CA ASP A 129 20.22 -19.82 -17.87
C ASP A 129 21.14 -19.58 -16.67
N ASP A 130 20.64 -18.90 -15.63
CA ASP A 130 21.40 -18.57 -14.42
C ASP A 130 21.27 -19.66 -13.33
N ARG A 131 20.52 -20.74 -13.57
CA ARG A 131 20.29 -21.83 -12.59
C ARG A 131 21.61 -22.43 -12.08
N TYR A 132 22.54 -22.69 -12.99
CA TYR A 132 23.77 -23.42 -12.68
C TYR A 132 24.91 -22.53 -12.19
N ASP A 133 24.91 -21.25 -12.56
CA ASP A 133 25.92 -20.30 -12.09
C ASP A 133 25.56 -19.80 -10.68
N GLY A 134 24.26 -19.63 -10.37
CA GLY A 134 23.65 -19.51 -9.02
C GLY A 134 24.09 -18.32 -8.16
N ARG A 135 25.27 -17.76 -8.44
CA ARG A 135 25.98 -16.73 -7.69
C ARG A 135 25.69 -15.36 -8.27
N VAL A 136 24.42 -15.10 -8.53
CA VAL A 136 23.93 -13.80 -8.99
C VAL A 136 22.92 -13.24 -8.01
N VAL A 137 22.91 -11.93 -7.84
CA VAL A 137 21.99 -11.24 -6.94
C VAL A 137 21.30 -10.08 -7.66
N VAL A 138 20.01 -9.96 -7.41
CA VAL A 138 19.20 -8.81 -7.79
C VAL A 138 18.83 -8.06 -6.51
N PHE A 139 19.05 -6.75 -6.49
CA PHE A 139 18.74 -5.91 -5.33
C PHE A 139 17.41 -5.17 -5.48
N ARG A 140 16.78 -4.86 -4.35
CA ARG A 140 15.73 -3.85 -4.31
C ARG A 140 16.34 -2.46 -4.30
N HIS A 141 15.62 -1.47 -4.83
CA HIS A 141 16.06 -0.08 -4.93
C HIS A 141 16.63 0.49 -3.62
N ASP A 142 16.03 0.17 -2.46
CA ASP A 142 16.49 0.68 -1.16
C ASP A 142 17.89 0.19 -0.79
N VAL A 143 18.27 -1.03 -1.17
CA VAL A 143 19.64 -1.55 -0.96
C VAL A 143 20.63 -0.79 -1.83
N TRP A 144 20.29 -0.60 -3.11
CA TRP A 144 21.11 0.17 -4.04
C TRP A 144 21.29 1.63 -3.59
N GLU A 145 20.24 2.26 -3.08
CA GLU A 145 20.29 3.62 -2.57
C GLU A 145 21.09 3.75 -1.27
N THR A 146 20.82 2.89 -0.29
CA THR A 146 21.40 3.04 1.07
C THR A 146 22.81 2.49 1.20
N ILE A 147 23.14 1.41 0.48
CA ILE A 147 24.44 0.72 0.60
C ILE A 147 25.38 1.14 -0.52
N PHE A 148 24.86 1.33 -1.73
CA PHE A 148 25.67 1.65 -2.91
C PHE A 148 25.55 3.11 -3.34
N GLY A 149 24.80 3.95 -2.61
CA GLY A 149 24.69 5.38 -2.90
C GLY A 149 24.09 5.69 -4.28
N ARG A 150 23.27 4.79 -4.83
CA ARG A 150 22.74 4.84 -6.21
C ARG A 150 23.81 4.81 -7.31
N ASP A 151 24.95 4.18 -7.05
CA ASP A 151 26.02 4.01 -8.03
C ASP A 151 25.56 3.14 -9.23
N PRO A 152 25.49 3.68 -10.46
CA PRO A 152 25.05 2.92 -11.63
C PRO A 152 26.02 1.80 -12.01
N ASP A 153 27.29 1.90 -11.61
CA ASP A 153 28.32 0.90 -11.86
C ASP A 153 28.25 -0.27 -10.86
N VAL A 154 27.14 -0.40 -10.12
CA VAL A 154 26.87 -1.54 -9.23
C VAL A 154 26.72 -2.85 -10.01
N ILE A 155 26.23 -2.80 -11.25
CA ILE A 155 26.03 -3.98 -12.09
C ILE A 155 27.39 -4.59 -12.46
N GLY A 156 27.52 -5.91 -12.30
CA GLY A 156 28.75 -6.66 -12.50
C GLY A 156 29.69 -6.67 -11.27
N ARG A 157 29.39 -5.90 -10.22
CA ARG A 157 30.21 -5.94 -8.99
C ARG A 157 29.98 -7.23 -8.22
N THR A 158 31.04 -7.72 -7.59
CA THR A 158 30.96 -8.83 -6.64
C THR A 158 30.69 -8.30 -5.23
N VAL A 159 29.72 -8.91 -4.56
CA VAL A 159 29.41 -8.72 -3.15
C VAL A 159 29.55 -10.06 -2.43
N ARG A 160 29.68 -10.06 -1.10
CA ARG A 160 29.59 -11.29 -0.32
C ARG A 160 28.24 -11.38 0.36
N LEU A 161 27.56 -12.50 0.19
CA LEU A 161 26.35 -12.86 0.93
C LEU A 161 26.69 -14.08 1.78
N ASN A 162 26.66 -13.97 3.11
CA ASN A 162 27.04 -15.05 4.03
C ASN A 162 28.41 -15.64 3.67
N ASP A 163 29.40 -14.77 3.44
CA ASP A 163 30.78 -15.12 3.06
C ASP A 163 31.00 -15.74 1.68
N GLU A 164 29.95 -15.92 0.89
CA GLU A 164 30.03 -16.40 -0.49
C GLU A 164 29.97 -15.26 -1.51
N PRO A 165 30.75 -15.31 -2.60
CA PRO A 165 30.72 -14.28 -3.64
C PRO A 165 29.46 -14.40 -4.53
N TYR A 166 28.80 -13.26 -4.76
CA TYR A 166 27.67 -13.10 -5.69
C TYR A 166 27.92 -11.88 -6.59
N VAL A 167 27.56 -11.99 -7.86
CA VAL A 167 27.62 -10.90 -8.85
C VAL A 167 26.29 -10.17 -8.88
N VAL A 168 26.31 -8.85 -8.76
CA VAL A 168 25.10 -8.04 -8.89
C VAL A 168 24.73 -7.93 -10.35
N ILE A 169 23.54 -8.40 -10.73
CA ILE A 169 23.10 -8.39 -12.15
C ILE A 169 21.97 -7.41 -12.42
N GLY A 170 21.27 -6.94 -11.39
CA GLY A 170 20.14 -6.01 -11.56
C GLY A 170 19.67 -5.35 -10.27
N VAL A 171 18.93 -4.27 -10.45
CA VAL A 171 18.22 -3.57 -9.36
C VAL A 171 16.75 -3.40 -9.76
N MET A 172 15.85 -3.81 -8.89
CA MET A 172 14.40 -3.66 -9.07
C MET A 172 13.92 -2.25 -8.73
N PRO A 173 12.84 -1.76 -9.38
CA PRO A 173 12.25 -0.46 -9.06
C PRO A 173 11.73 -0.41 -7.61
N PRO A 174 11.59 0.80 -7.02
CA PRO A 174 11.21 0.97 -5.61
C PRO A 174 9.83 0.40 -5.26
N GLU A 175 8.94 0.31 -6.24
CA GLU A 175 7.61 -0.28 -6.11
C GLU A 175 7.64 -1.81 -5.99
N PHE A 176 8.75 -2.46 -6.37
CA PHE A 176 8.90 -3.90 -6.30
C PHE A 176 9.19 -4.37 -4.87
N THR A 177 8.12 -4.66 -4.13
CA THR A 177 8.19 -5.08 -2.71
C THR A 177 7.84 -6.56 -2.53
N ALA A 178 7.99 -7.37 -3.59
CA ALA A 178 7.60 -8.77 -3.61
C ALA A 178 8.24 -9.54 -2.44
N VAL A 179 7.42 -10.38 -1.78
CA VAL A 179 7.81 -11.25 -0.67
C VAL A 179 8.53 -10.56 0.51
N ARG A 180 8.44 -9.21 0.60
CA ARG A 180 9.12 -8.35 1.58
C ARG A 180 10.66 -8.42 1.54
N ALA A 181 11.23 -9.08 0.53
CA ALA A 181 12.67 -9.20 0.38
C ALA A 181 13.31 -7.89 -0.11
N ARG A 182 14.57 -7.71 0.25
CA ARG A 182 15.43 -6.59 -0.15
C ARG A 182 16.47 -7.03 -1.20
N LEU A 183 16.67 -8.33 -1.34
CA LEU A 183 17.52 -8.94 -2.34
C LEU A 183 16.96 -10.31 -2.73
N TRP A 184 17.28 -10.75 -3.94
CA TRP A 184 16.88 -12.05 -4.47
C TRP A 184 18.06 -12.76 -5.12
N THR A 185 18.16 -14.06 -4.89
CA THR A 185 19.15 -14.95 -5.52
C THR A 185 18.43 -16.18 -6.05
N PRO A 186 18.81 -16.69 -7.24
CA PRO A 186 18.22 -17.90 -7.76
C PRO A 186 18.66 -19.12 -6.94
N SER A 187 17.88 -20.18 -7.04
CA SER A 187 18.24 -21.49 -6.54
C SER A 187 19.22 -22.18 -7.48
N GLU A 188 20.27 -22.79 -6.93
CA GLU A 188 21.22 -23.61 -7.72
C GLU A 188 20.54 -24.86 -8.33
N GLY A 189 19.45 -25.32 -7.72
CA GLY A 189 18.66 -26.47 -8.16
C GLY A 189 17.26 -26.11 -8.64
N ARG A 190 16.43 -27.15 -8.80
CA ARG A 190 14.99 -27.02 -9.12
C ARG A 190 14.16 -26.42 -7.98
N VAL A 191 14.70 -26.44 -6.75
CA VAL A 191 14.03 -25.95 -5.55
C VAL A 191 14.95 -24.95 -4.83
N PRO A 192 14.40 -23.88 -4.23
CA PRO A 192 15.18 -22.99 -3.36
C PRO A 192 15.88 -23.74 -2.25
N ALA A 193 17.11 -23.34 -1.91
CA ALA A 193 17.85 -23.95 -0.81
C ALA A 193 17.12 -23.76 0.52
N ALA A 194 17.26 -24.75 1.42
CA ALA A 194 16.75 -24.64 2.78
C ALA A 194 17.53 -23.60 3.59
N PRO A 195 16.87 -22.99 4.58
CA PRO A 195 17.53 -22.13 5.57
C PRO A 195 18.41 -22.89 6.57
N ILE A 196 18.53 -24.22 6.42
CA ILE A 196 19.36 -25.10 7.22
C ILE A 196 20.13 -26.03 6.29
N ASP A 197 21.32 -26.44 6.69
CA ASP A 197 22.07 -27.46 5.97
C ASP A 197 21.33 -28.80 6.06
N VAL A 198 20.93 -29.32 4.91
CA VAL A 198 20.28 -30.62 4.78
C VAL A 198 21.21 -31.52 3.99
N GLU A 199 21.63 -32.62 4.60
CA GLU A 199 22.46 -33.61 3.94
C GLU A 199 21.60 -34.43 2.95
N GLY A 200 22.06 -34.57 1.70
CA GLY A 200 21.38 -35.32 0.65
C GLY A 200 20.52 -34.48 -0.31
N ASP A 201 19.73 -35.15 -1.16
CA ASP A 201 18.88 -34.49 -2.14
C ASP A 201 17.66 -33.84 -1.47
N ILE A 202 17.74 -32.52 -1.32
CA ILE A 202 16.66 -31.71 -0.74
C ILE A 202 15.37 -31.74 -1.57
N ALA A 203 15.45 -31.98 -2.90
CA ALA A 203 14.29 -31.95 -3.78
C ALA A 203 13.28 -33.06 -3.46
N SER A 204 13.76 -34.22 -3.00
CA SER A 204 12.92 -35.35 -2.57
C SER A 204 12.37 -35.22 -1.15
N ASN A 205 12.79 -34.20 -0.39
CA ASN A 205 12.44 -34.06 1.02
C ASN A 205 10.97 -33.64 1.19
N ARG A 206 10.22 -34.44 1.96
CA ARG A 206 8.81 -34.18 2.34
C ARG A 206 8.59 -33.88 3.82
N ARG A 207 9.66 -33.73 4.60
CA ARG A 207 9.59 -33.47 6.05
C ARG A 207 9.95 -32.04 6.40
N LEU A 208 10.71 -31.38 5.55
CA LEU A 208 11.10 -29.99 5.74
C LEU A 208 10.17 -29.06 4.96
N SER A 209 9.31 -28.33 5.67
CA SER A 209 8.37 -27.38 5.08
C SER A 209 8.83 -25.94 5.26
N TYR A 210 9.24 -25.27 4.18
CA TYR A 210 9.81 -23.92 4.21
C TYR A 210 9.55 -23.08 2.94
N LEU A 211 9.02 -23.71 1.90
CA LEU A 211 8.74 -23.06 0.62
C LEU A 211 7.37 -22.38 0.65
N ARG A 212 7.30 -21.20 0.05
CA ARG A 212 6.05 -20.49 -0.24
C ARG A 212 5.91 -20.37 -1.76
N LEU A 213 4.69 -20.50 -2.25
CA LEU A 213 4.39 -20.64 -3.67
C LEU A 213 3.60 -19.43 -4.16
N ILE A 214 3.99 -18.92 -5.32
CA ILE A 214 3.24 -17.91 -6.07
C ILE A 214 2.99 -18.47 -7.47
N GLY A 215 1.74 -18.43 -7.92
CA GLY A 215 1.34 -18.82 -9.26
C GLY A 215 0.86 -17.61 -10.06
N ARG A 216 1.11 -17.62 -11.36
CA ARG A 216 0.44 -16.75 -12.33
C ARG A 216 -0.60 -17.57 -13.07
N LEU A 217 -1.87 -17.23 -12.89
CA LEU A 217 -2.99 -17.82 -13.62
C LEU A 217 -2.80 -17.63 -15.13
N ARG A 218 -3.23 -18.58 -15.95
CA ARG A 218 -3.35 -18.36 -17.40
C ARG A 218 -4.36 -17.24 -17.71
N PRO A 219 -4.30 -16.61 -18.90
CA PRO A 219 -5.20 -15.51 -19.24
C PRO A 219 -6.70 -15.86 -19.18
N ASP A 220 -7.02 -17.14 -19.39
CA ASP A 220 -8.38 -17.70 -19.42
C ASP A 220 -8.78 -18.42 -18.13
N ALA A 221 -7.88 -18.52 -17.15
CA ALA A 221 -8.14 -19.20 -15.89
C ALA A 221 -8.81 -18.25 -14.88
N THR A 222 -9.79 -18.76 -14.14
CA THR A 222 -10.44 -18.05 -13.04
C THR A 222 -9.89 -18.52 -11.69
N LEU A 223 -10.04 -17.69 -10.65
CA LEU A 223 -9.69 -18.09 -9.28
C LEU A 223 -10.44 -19.35 -8.83
N SER A 224 -11.72 -19.49 -9.20
CA SER A 224 -12.51 -20.69 -8.90
C SER A 224 -12.00 -21.93 -9.64
N GLY A 225 -11.59 -21.78 -10.90
CA GLY A 225 -10.95 -22.86 -11.66
C GLY A 225 -9.60 -23.25 -11.05
N ALA A 226 -8.84 -22.27 -10.55
CA ALA A 226 -7.57 -22.53 -9.89
C ALA A 226 -7.73 -23.26 -8.55
N GLN A 227 -8.74 -22.90 -7.77
CA GLN A 227 -9.09 -23.63 -6.55
C GLN A 227 -9.54 -25.06 -6.88
N ALA A 228 -10.33 -25.27 -7.93
CA ALA A 228 -10.75 -26.62 -8.33
C ALA A 228 -9.57 -27.51 -8.77
N ASP A 229 -8.59 -26.96 -9.50
CA ASP A 229 -7.35 -27.68 -9.84
C ASP A 229 -6.50 -27.97 -8.59
N ALA A 230 -6.41 -27.01 -7.68
CA ALA A 230 -5.73 -27.19 -6.40
C ALA A 230 -6.41 -28.26 -5.53
N ASP A 231 -7.75 -28.34 -5.50
CA ASP A 231 -8.49 -29.38 -4.80
C ASP A 231 -8.21 -30.77 -5.40
N ARG A 232 -8.15 -30.86 -6.75
CA ARG A 232 -7.78 -32.10 -7.46
C ARG A 232 -6.37 -32.56 -7.10
N ILE A 233 -5.39 -31.66 -7.11
CA ILE A 233 -4.00 -31.97 -6.72
C ILE A 233 -3.95 -32.34 -5.23
N GLY A 234 -4.67 -31.59 -4.38
CA GLY A 234 -4.76 -31.83 -2.95
C GLY A 234 -5.26 -33.23 -2.62
N GLU A 235 -6.35 -33.68 -3.26
CA GLU A 235 -6.88 -35.03 -3.07
C GLU A 235 -5.93 -36.12 -3.59
N HIS A 236 -5.22 -35.89 -4.70
CA HIS A 236 -4.19 -36.81 -5.19
C HIS A 236 -3.04 -36.96 -4.17
N LEU A 237 -2.52 -35.85 -3.67
CA LEU A 237 -1.41 -35.83 -2.70
C LEU A 237 -1.85 -36.34 -1.33
N LYS A 238 -3.08 -36.07 -0.92
CA LYS A 238 -3.67 -36.62 0.31
C LYS A 238 -3.70 -38.13 0.28
N GLY A 239 -4.05 -38.76 -0.85
CA GLY A 239 -3.97 -40.21 -1.00
C GLY A 239 -2.54 -40.76 -0.80
N ALA A 240 -1.54 -40.10 -1.38
CA ALA A 240 -0.13 -40.48 -1.23
C ALA A 240 0.40 -40.25 0.19
N LEU A 241 -0.04 -39.16 0.84
CA LEU A 241 0.40 -38.72 2.17
C LEU A 241 -0.47 -39.28 3.31
N ALA A 242 -1.58 -39.96 3.01
CA ALA A 242 -2.49 -40.55 4.00
C ALA A 242 -1.76 -41.53 4.93
N SER A 243 -0.76 -42.24 4.40
CA SER A 243 0.12 -43.13 5.18
C SER A 243 0.89 -42.42 6.31
N ARG A 244 1.00 -41.07 6.26
CA ARG A 244 1.66 -40.23 7.27
C ARG A 244 0.68 -39.56 8.25
N GLY A 245 -0.63 -39.76 8.08
CA GLY A 245 -1.66 -39.14 8.92
C GLY A 245 -1.75 -37.62 8.75
N GLU A 246 -1.23 -37.06 7.65
CA GLU A 246 -1.23 -35.63 7.39
C GLU A 246 -2.51 -35.22 6.67
N ASN A 247 -3.25 -34.26 7.24
CA ASN A 247 -4.29 -33.56 6.50
C ASN A 247 -3.60 -32.64 5.49
N PHE A 248 -3.73 -32.98 4.21
CA PHE A 248 -3.19 -32.20 3.10
C PHE A 248 -4.35 -31.60 2.31
N GLY A 249 -4.27 -30.30 2.06
CA GLY A 249 -5.17 -29.57 1.18
C GLY A 249 -4.45 -28.37 0.59
N LEU A 250 -4.98 -27.82 -0.48
CA LEU A 250 -4.43 -26.63 -1.13
C LEU A 250 -5.47 -25.52 -1.13
N LEU A 251 -5.01 -24.29 -0.92
CA LEU A 251 -5.85 -23.11 -0.97
C LEU A 251 -5.18 -22.07 -1.87
N VAL A 252 -5.93 -21.54 -2.82
CA VAL A 252 -5.50 -20.52 -3.76
C VAL A 252 -6.17 -19.21 -3.39
N GLU A 253 -5.38 -18.20 -3.05
CA GLU A 253 -5.87 -16.86 -2.71
C GLU A 253 -5.21 -15.81 -3.61
N PRO A 254 -5.90 -14.72 -3.98
CA PRO A 254 -5.26 -13.60 -4.64
C PRO A 254 -4.04 -13.10 -3.85
N MET A 255 -2.95 -12.82 -4.54
CA MET A 255 -1.71 -12.36 -3.89
C MET A 255 -1.93 -11.06 -3.11
N HIS A 256 -2.80 -10.17 -3.60
CA HIS A 256 -3.21 -8.96 -2.91
C HIS A 256 -3.82 -9.27 -1.53
N GLU A 257 -4.79 -10.19 -1.45
CA GLU A 257 -5.41 -10.57 -0.17
C GLU A 257 -4.41 -11.18 0.81
N THR A 258 -3.41 -11.89 0.30
CA THR A 258 -2.34 -12.45 1.12
C THR A 258 -1.47 -11.35 1.77
N LEU A 259 -1.21 -10.26 1.04
CA LEU A 259 -0.36 -9.18 1.51
C LEU A 259 -1.08 -8.25 2.49
N VAL A 260 -2.36 -7.97 2.24
CA VAL A 260 -3.08 -6.90 2.95
C VAL A 260 -4.26 -7.39 3.79
N GLY A 261 -4.66 -8.66 3.64
CA GLY A 261 -5.85 -9.22 4.28
C GLY A 261 -5.85 -9.11 5.81
N ALA A 262 -4.70 -9.38 6.44
CA ALA A 262 -4.56 -9.25 7.89
C ALA A 262 -4.64 -7.79 8.39
N ALA A 263 -4.22 -6.81 7.56
CA ALA A 263 -4.25 -5.39 7.90
C ALA A 263 -5.60 -4.75 7.56
N ARG A 264 -6.42 -5.36 6.69
CA ARG A 264 -7.68 -4.81 6.19
C ARG A 264 -8.64 -4.40 7.30
N GLN A 265 -8.94 -5.29 8.23
CA GLN A 265 -9.89 -5.02 9.31
C GLN A 265 -9.39 -3.95 10.30
N PRO A 266 -8.16 -4.03 10.84
CA PRO A 266 -7.58 -2.95 11.65
C PRO A 266 -7.59 -1.60 10.94
N LEU A 267 -7.19 -1.54 9.67
CA LEU A 267 -7.17 -0.29 8.91
C LEU A 267 -8.56 0.33 8.74
N TRP A 268 -9.60 -0.47 8.47
CA TRP A 268 -10.98 0.02 8.45
C TRP A 268 -11.45 0.52 9.82
N MET A 269 -11.08 -0.14 10.92
CA MET A 269 -11.38 0.34 12.27
C MET A 269 -10.70 1.68 12.56
N LEU A 270 -9.43 1.81 12.20
CA LEU A 270 -8.65 3.05 12.36
C LEU A 270 -9.22 4.21 11.53
N PHE A 271 -9.68 3.93 10.30
CA PHE A 271 -10.36 4.91 9.47
C PHE A 271 -11.73 5.31 10.04
N GLY A 272 -12.52 4.35 10.53
CA GLY A 272 -13.78 4.62 11.23
C GLY A 272 -13.57 5.51 12.45
N ALA A 273 -12.56 5.21 13.27
CA ALA A 273 -12.19 6.04 14.43
C ALA A 273 -11.77 7.46 14.02
N SER A 274 -10.98 7.60 12.95
CA SER A 274 -10.56 8.91 12.42
C SER A 274 -11.75 9.73 11.91
N THR A 275 -12.72 9.07 11.28
CA THR A 275 -13.97 9.69 10.80
C THR A 275 -14.84 10.16 11.97
N LEU A 276 -14.97 9.34 13.02
CA LEU A 276 -15.68 9.71 14.26
C LEU A 276 -15.02 10.91 14.95
N LEU A 277 -13.68 10.93 15.03
CA LEU A 277 -12.94 12.06 15.60
C LEU A 277 -13.21 13.36 14.82
N LEU A 278 -13.26 13.29 13.49
CA LEU A 278 -13.63 14.44 12.66
C LEU A 278 -15.08 14.87 12.92
N MET A 279 -16.03 13.94 13.04
CA MET A 279 -17.42 14.27 13.37
C MET A 279 -17.55 14.96 14.73
N ILE A 280 -16.85 14.48 15.77
CA ILE A 280 -16.82 15.12 17.09
C ILE A 280 -16.22 16.53 17.00
N THR A 281 -15.15 16.68 16.22
CA THR A 281 -14.52 17.98 15.96
C THR A 281 -15.50 18.96 15.30
N CYS A 282 -16.21 18.51 14.27
CA CYS A 282 -17.24 19.31 13.59
C CYS A 282 -18.41 19.66 14.52
N ALA A 283 -18.85 18.74 15.38
CA ALA A 283 -19.89 19.01 16.37
C ALA A 283 -19.46 20.07 17.41
N ASN A 284 -18.23 19.99 17.90
CA ASN A 284 -17.66 20.97 18.82
C ASN A 284 -17.54 22.36 18.18
N VAL A 285 -17.09 22.40 16.92
CA VAL A 285 -17.04 23.63 16.10
C VAL A 285 -18.44 24.24 15.94
N ALA A 286 -19.44 23.42 15.60
CA ALA A 286 -20.82 23.86 15.45
C ALA A 286 -21.38 24.44 16.76
N GLY A 287 -21.14 23.75 17.89
CA GLY A 287 -21.54 24.23 19.21
C GLY A 287 -20.93 25.60 19.56
N MET A 288 -19.64 25.80 19.26
CA MET A 288 -18.99 27.10 19.44
C MET A 288 -19.60 28.20 18.57
N LEU A 289 -19.92 27.90 17.31
CA LEU A 289 -20.53 28.88 16.39
C LEU A 289 -21.95 29.27 16.84
N ILE A 290 -22.75 28.31 17.29
CA ILE A 290 -24.09 28.55 17.83
C ILE A 290 -24.01 29.43 19.09
N GLY A 291 -23.08 29.14 20.02
CA GLY A 291 -22.87 29.94 21.23
C GLY A 291 -22.54 31.41 20.92
N ARG A 292 -21.72 31.67 19.89
CA ARG A 292 -21.42 33.03 19.42
C ARG A 292 -22.65 33.74 18.84
N GLY A 293 -23.49 33.02 18.11
CA GLY A 293 -24.75 33.56 17.57
C GLY A 293 -25.69 34.06 18.67
N VAL A 294 -25.74 33.35 19.80
CA VAL A 294 -26.56 33.74 20.96
C VAL A 294 -25.98 34.98 21.68
N GLN A 295 -24.65 35.07 21.83
CA GLN A 295 -24.01 36.24 22.43
C GLN A 295 -24.20 37.50 21.57
N ARG A 296 -24.01 37.41 20.25
CA ARG A 296 -24.29 38.52 19.32
C ARG A 296 -25.76 38.97 19.38
N ARG A 297 -26.72 38.04 19.53
CA ARG A 297 -28.14 38.39 19.72
C ARG A 297 -28.42 39.14 21.02
N ARG A 298 -27.74 38.80 22.12
CA ARG A 298 -27.88 39.56 23.39
C ARG A 298 -27.30 40.97 23.27
N GLU A 299 -26.16 41.14 22.61
CA GLU A 299 -25.56 42.46 22.36
C GLU A 299 -26.48 43.34 21.50
N LEU A 300 -27.10 42.78 20.45
CA LEU A 300 -28.06 43.49 19.60
C LEU A 300 -29.38 43.82 20.32
N ALA A 301 -29.86 42.95 21.20
CA ALA A 301 -31.08 43.19 21.99
C ALA A 301 -30.88 44.28 23.07
N ILE A 302 -29.68 44.35 23.68
CA ILE A 302 -29.35 45.39 24.66
C ILE A 302 -29.21 46.77 23.99
N GLY A 303 -28.68 46.82 22.76
CA GLY A 303 -28.63 48.06 21.96
C GLY A 303 -30.01 48.60 21.57
N TYR A 304 -31.06 47.78 21.60
CA TYR A 304 -32.43 48.21 21.30
C TYR A 304 -33.13 48.86 22.52
N ASN A 305 -32.70 48.54 23.75
CA ASN A 305 -33.32 49.07 24.98
C ASN A 305 -32.71 50.37 25.49
N SER A 306 -31.58 50.84 24.94
CA SER A 306 -30.98 52.13 25.31
C SER A 306 -31.40 53.30 24.39
N HIS A 307 -32.41 53.10 23.53
CA HIS A 307 -32.99 54.15 22.69
C HIS A 307 -34.50 54.31 22.93
N THR A 308 -34.87 54.44 24.19
CA THR A 308 -36.00 55.31 24.54
C THR A 308 -35.43 56.71 24.80
N ASP A 309 -35.79 57.62 23.90
CA ASP A 309 -35.70 59.08 23.99
C ASP A 309 -34.43 59.77 23.45
N THR A 310 -34.39 60.00 22.13
CA THR A 310 -34.54 61.34 21.55
C THR A 310 -34.47 61.30 20.02
N ALA A 311 -35.47 61.90 19.39
CA ALA A 311 -35.55 62.09 17.96
C ALA A 311 -34.42 63.00 17.44
N ARG A 312 -33.42 62.43 16.75
CA ARG A 312 -32.67 62.98 15.59
C ARG A 312 -31.34 62.24 15.44
N SER A 313 -31.27 61.31 14.49
CA SER A 313 -30.10 60.99 13.62
C SER A 313 -30.12 59.52 13.15
N LEU A 314 -30.80 59.29 12.04
CA LEU A 314 -30.49 58.16 11.14
C LEU A 314 -29.80 58.81 9.93
N PRO A 315 -28.57 58.40 9.53
CA PRO A 315 -28.34 57.06 9.00
C PRO A 315 -26.89 56.54 9.22
N THR A 316 -26.63 55.83 10.33
CA THR A 316 -25.32 55.15 10.50
C THR A 316 -25.42 53.69 10.92
N ALA A 317 -26.58 53.24 11.41
CA ALA A 317 -26.76 51.86 11.91
C ALA A 317 -27.06 50.81 10.82
N TYR A 318 -27.49 51.21 9.61
CA TYR A 318 -27.83 50.27 8.53
C TYR A 318 -26.65 49.84 7.64
N ARG A 319 -25.44 50.39 7.87
CA ARG A 319 -24.28 50.15 6.98
C ARG A 319 -23.42 48.94 7.35
N TYR A 320 -23.64 48.33 8.52
CA TYR A 320 -22.88 47.14 8.95
C TYR A 320 -23.54 45.81 8.54
N ASP A 321 -24.87 45.73 8.43
CA ASP A 321 -25.59 44.49 8.06
C ASP A 321 -25.44 44.09 6.59
N ILE A 322 -25.16 45.05 5.70
CA ILE A 322 -25.04 44.79 4.26
C ILE A 322 -23.63 44.28 3.87
N VAL A 323 -22.63 44.47 4.74
CA VAL A 323 -21.25 44.02 4.45
C VAL A 323 -20.99 42.58 4.94
N GLU A 324 -21.60 42.14 6.05
CA GLU A 324 -21.41 40.77 6.56
C GLU A 324 -22.23 39.73 5.77
N SER A 325 -23.42 40.08 5.27
CA SER A 325 -24.25 39.19 4.42
C SER A 325 -23.67 38.97 3.02
N ARG A 326 -22.89 39.91 2.49
CA ARG A 326 -22.18 39.76 1.20
C ARG A 326 -20.95 38.84 1.30
N ASN A 327 -20.27 38.81 2.44
CA ASN A 327 -19.10 37.95 2.63
C ASN A 327 -19.45 36.47 2.85
N LEU A 328 -20.61 36.15 3.44
CA LEU A 328 -21.07 34.76 3.52
C LEU A 328 -21.51 34.19 2.16
N ARG A 329 -21.98 35.02 1.21
CA ARG A 329 -22.29 34.56 -0.15
C ARG A 329 -21.04 34.32 -1.01
N LEU A 330 -19.94 35.05 -0.74
CA LEU A 330 -18.68 34.86 -1.47
C LEU A 330 -17.91 33.60 -1.03
N VAL A 331 -18.04 33.16 0.22
CA VAL A 331 -17.44 31.89 0.68
C VAL A 331 -18.25 30.67 0.20
N GLY A 332 -19.58 30.80 0.05
CA GLY A 332 -20.43 29.72 -0.48
C GLY A 332 -20.42 29.56 -2.00
N MET A 333 -19.91 30.52 -2.77
CA MET A 333 -19.84 30.44 -4.26
C MET A 333 -18.47 30.00 -4.80
N CYS A 334 -17.46 29.81 -3.95
CA CYS A 334 -16.16 29.26 -4.38
C CYS A 334 -16.11 27.71 -4.39
N GLU A 335 -17.23 27.06 -4.07
CA GLU A 335 -17.38 25.59 -4.05
C GLU A 335 -18.30 25.08 -5.17
N GLN A 336 -18.44 25.85 -6.26
CA GLN A 336 -18.97 25.37 -7.54
C GLN A 336 -17.87 25.39 -8.60
N SER A 337 -17.42 24.18 -8.93
CA SER A 337 -16.50 23.85 -10.02
C SER A 337 -16.78 24.62 -11.32
N PRO A 338 -15.76 25.12 -12.04
CA PRO A 338 -15.91 25.72 -13.35
C PRO A 338 -16.12 24.63 -14.41
N GLY A 339 -17.37 24.22 -14.64
CA GLY A 339 -17.67 23.16 -15.60
C GLY A 339 -19.01 23.23 -16.32
N SER A 340 -19.83 24.28 -16.17
CA SER A 340 -21.23 24.22 -16.61
C SER A 340 -21.85 25.51 -17.15
N LEU A 341 -21.06 26.44 -17.71
CA LEU A 341 -21.60 27.69 -18.27
C LEU A 341 -21.27 27.97 -19.75
N GLU A 342 -20.84 26.96 -20.51
CA GLU A 342 -20.72 27.07 -21.99
C GLU A 342 -21.85 26.40 -22.79
N ALA A 343 -22.86 25.80 -22.15
CA ALA A 343 -23.83 24.95 -22.86
C ALA A 343 -25.25 25.54 -23.10
N ILE A 344 -25.57 26.78 -22.69
CA ILE A 344 -26.95 27.32 -22.82
C ILE A 344 -26.97 28.75 -23.40
N ALA A 345 -26.13 29.03 -24.39
CA ALA A 345 -26.17 30.30 -25.14
C ALA A 345 -26.17 30.13 -26.67
N LEU A 346 -26.40 28.91 -27.19
CA LEU A 346 -26.39 28.62 -28.64
C LEU A 346 -27.70 28.02 -29.18
N HIS A 347 -28.85 28.25 -28.51
CA HIS A 347 -30.13 27.79 -29.06
C HIS A 347 -31.26 28.83 -29.02
N GLU A 348 -30.93 30.10 -29.26
CA GLU A 348 -31.87 31.14 -29.68
C GLU A 348 -31.16 32.09 -30.68
N SER A 349 -30.85 31.57 -31.87
CA SER A 349 -30.72 32.34 -33.13
C SER A 349 -30.25 31.42 -34.26
N SER A 350 -31.12 30.50 -34.67
CA SER A 350 -31.38 30.21 -36.10
C SER A 350 -32.57 29.27 -36.25
#